data_AF-W9DGC6-F1
#
_entry.id   AF-W9DGC6-F1
#
_cell.length_a   1.000
_cell.length_b   1.000
_cell.length_c   1.000
_cell.angle_alpha   90.00
_cell.angle_beta   90.00
_cell.angle_gamma   90.00
#
_symmetry.space_group_name_H-M   'P 1'
#
loop_
_entity.id
_entity.type
_entity.pdbx_description
1 polymer ?
#
loop_
_entity_poly.entity_id
_entity_poly.type
_entity_poly.pdbx_seq_one_letter_code
_entity_poly.pdbx_strand_id
1 'polypeptide(L)'
;MSASVVVERDPPTAPPAGTRLVVAVGSNAAPSVLRRKLGHLDPAGVLHLTPVRVANITVGHSAHVAARGYVPAAPVHTGHGSLEAVAAWLSPRQTEALDLTEPNYDRRTVNTHDHPLILGEPRLPADGPASPDEFDIYVSRHGVLADPSAGTPLPFGSQAGVFGWLARHLGDPDLHGSAAEVCARLAIADHATRVTGLIRAAGLSRSAWPVNARGVVA
;
A
#
# COMPACT_ATOMS: atom_id res chain seq x y z
N MET A 1 8.32 -14.27 -39.76
CA MET A 1 9.60 -14.14 -39.05
C MET A 1 9.31 -13.50 -37.71
N SER A 2 9.25 -14.28 -36.63
CA SER A 2 9.00 -13.77 -35.28
C SER A 2 10.32 -13.39 -34.63
N ALA A 3 10.49 -12.11 -34.31
CA ALA A 3 11.57 -11.66 -33.43
C ALA A 3 11.11 -11.87 -31.98
N SER A 4 11.59 -12.93 -31.34
CA SER A 4 11.54 -13.06 -29.89
C SER A 4 12.48 -12.03 -29.30
N VAL A 5 11.92 -11.02 -28.63
CA VAL A 5 12.69 -10.12 -27.77
C VAL A 5 13.16 -10.94 -26.58
N VAL A 6 14.42 -11.36 -26.62
CA VAL A 6 15.12 -11.87 -25.44
C VAL A 6 15.28 -10.67 -24.52
N VAL A 7 14.41 -10.56 -23.52
CA VAL A 7 14.67 -9.67 -22.39
C VAL A 7 15.83 -10.31 -21.64
N GLU A 8 17.02 -9.81 -21.90
CA GLU A 8 18.23 -10.14 -21.16
C GLU A 8 17.95 -9.78 -19.69
N ARG A 9 17.66 -10.79 -18.87
CA ARG A 9 17.53 -10.62 -17.43
C ARG A 9 18.95 -10.51 -16.90
N ASP A 10 19.32 -9.32 -16.43
CA ASP A 10 20.44 -9.19 -15.51
C ASP A 10 20.29 -10.27 -14.43
N PRO A 11 21.37 -10.99 -14.06
CA PRO A 11 21.31 -11.95 -12.98
C PRO A 11 20.77 -11.21 -11.75
N PRO A 12 19.77 -11.77 -11.04
CA PRO A 12 19.21 -11.10 -9.88
C PRO A 12 20.33 -10.98 -8.85
N THR A 13 20.91 -9.80 -8.74
CA THR A 13 21.83 -9.47 -7.67
C THR A 13 21.04 -9.56 -6.38
N ALA A 14 21.55 -10.37 -5.45
CA ALA A 14 20.96 -10.52 -4.14
C ALA A 14 20.75 -9.13 -3.51
N PRO A 15 19.65 -8.92 -2.77
CA PRO A 15 19.44 -7.64 -2.11
C PRO A 15 20.63 -7.33 -1.18
N PRO A 16 21.06 -6.07 -1.08
CA PRO A 16 22.18 -5.70 -0.22
C PRO A 16 21.94 -6.14 1.23
N ALA A 17 23.00 -6.57 1.91
CA ALA A 17 22.93 -6.93 3.32
C ALA A 17 22.42 -5.75 4.17
N GLY A 18 21.63 -6.05 5.20
CA GLY A 18 21.04 -5.04 6.09
C GLY A 18 19.83 -4.29 5.51
N THR A 19 19.33 -4.68 4.33
CA THR A 19 18.05 -4.20 3.82
C THR A 19 16.87 -4.94 4.47
N ARG A 20 15.73 -4.26 4.58
CA ARG A 20 14.46 -4.83 5.03
C ARG A 20 13.51 -4.96 3.86
N LEU A 21 12.71 -6.02 3.87
CA LEU A 21 11.64 -6.19 2.89
C LEU A 21 10.46 -5.30 3.25
N VAL A 22 10.06 -4.42 2.34
CA VAL A 22 8.90 -3.55 2.49
C VAL A 22 7.85 -3.94 1.47
N VAL A 23 6.73 -4.50 1.94
CA VAL A 23 5.61 -4.90 1.08
C VAL A 23 4.79 -3.67 0.72
N ALA A 24 4.69 -3.38 -0.58
CA ALA A 24 4.00 -2.18 -1.05
C ALA A 24 2.51 -2.44 -1.31
N VAL A 25 1.66 -1.64 -0.65
CA VAL A 25 0.22 -1.61 -0.90
C VAL A 25 -0.11 -0.33 -1.65
N GLY A 26 -0.53 -0.45 -2.91
CA GLY A 26 -0.82 0.68 -3.78
C GLY A 26 0.42 1.24 -4.49
N SER A 27 0.54 2.57 -4.55
CA SER A 27 1.45 3.24 -5.52
C SER A 27 2.94 2.94 -5.33
N ASN A 28 3.38 2.55 -4.13
CA ASN A 28 4.77 2.16 -3.86
C ASN A 28 5.18 0.86 -4.57
N ALA A 29 4.23 0.07 -5.10
CA ALA A 29 4.54 -1.10 -5.91
C ALA A 29 5.12 -0.71 -7.28
N ALA A 30 4.92 0.54 -7.72
CA ALA A 30 5.43 1.02 -9.00
C ALA A 30 6.90 1.47 -8.88
N PRO A 31 7.83 0.93 -9.69
CA PRO A 31 9.24 1.32 -9.65
C PRO A 31 9.46 2.82 -9.88
N SER A 32 8.67 3.45 -10.75
CA SER A 32 8.74 4.90 -11.02
C SER A 32 8.36 5.75 -9.82
N VAL A 33 7.42 5.29 -8.99
CA VAL A 33 7.02 5.98 -7.75
C VAL A 33 8.13 5.89 -6.71
N LEU A 34 8.72 4.71 -6.52
CA LEU A 34 9.85 4.53 -5.61
C LEU A 34 11.08 5.33 -6.07
N ARG A 35 11.42 5.33 -7.37
CA ARG A 35 12.50 6.18 -7.90
C ARG A 35 12.27 7.66 -7.66
N ARG A 36 11.04 8.15 -7.86
CA ARG A 36 10.70 9.54 -7.57
C ARG A 36 10.91 9.88 -6.09
N LYS A 37 10.55 8.96 -5.19
CA LYS A 37 10.65 9.17 -3.74
C LYS A 37 12.08 9.03 -3.21
N LEU A 38 12.83 8.05 -3.71
CA LEU A 38 14.10 7.60 -3.11
C LEU A 38 15.33 7.91 -3.98
N GLY A 39 15.16 8.28 -5.25
CA GLY A 39 16.26 8.44 -6.19
C GLY A 39 17.26 9.54 -5.82
N HIS A 40 16.89 10.47 -4.94
CA HIS A 40 17.82 11.47 -4.41
C HIS A 40 18.86 10.89 -3.44
N LEU A 41 18.61 9.69 -2.88
CA LEU A 41 19.53 8.99 -1.98
C LEU A 41 20.55 8.13 -2.74
N ASP A 42 20.12 7.59 -3.88
CA ASP A 42 20.95 6.76 -4.74
C ASP A 42 20.47 6.87 -6.20
N PRO A 43 20.91 7.91 -6.94
CA PRO A 43 20.44 8.17 -8.30
C PRO A 43 20.77 7.06 -9.30
N ALA A 44 21.87 6.33 -9.07
CA ALA A 44 22.32 5.21 -9.90
C ALA A 44 21.90 3.84 -9.34
N GLY A 45 21.26 3.82 -8.17
CA GLY A 45 20.89 2.63 -7.45
C GLY A 45 19.86 1.76 -8.16
N VAL A 46 20.10 0.45 -8.13
CA VAL A 46 19.13 -0.54 -8.56
C VAL A 46 18.10 -0.74 -7.46
N LEU A 47 16.82 -0.62 -7.81
CA LEU A 47 15.73 -1.01 -6.91
C LEU A 47 15.55 -2.53 -6.98
N HIS A 48 15.77 -3.21 -5.86
CA HIS A 48 15.54 -4.65 -5.73
C HIS A 48 14.06 -4.89 -5.41
N LEU A 49 13.27 -5.11 -6.46
CA LEU A 49 11.83 -5.36 -6.38
C LEU A 49 11.55 -6.84 -6.61
N THR A 50 10.62 -7.40 -5.82
CA THR A 50 10.24 -8.80 -5.95
C THR A 50 8.72 -8.96 -5.83
N PRO A 51 8.06 -9.75 -6.69
CA PRO A 51 6.68 -10.15 -6.48
C PRO A 51 6.55 -10.90 -5.16
N VAL A 52 5.46 -10.68 -4.43
CA VAL A 52 5.19 -11.39 -3.18
C VAL A 52 3.73 -11.77 -3.08
N ARG A 53 3.47 -12.85 -2.35
CA ARG A 53 2.15 -13.18 -1.85
C ARG A 53 2.18 -13.25 -0.33
N VAL A 54 1.31 -12.50 0.33
CA VAL A 54 1.21 -12.43 1.79
C VAL A 54 -0.16 -12.92 2.23
N ALA A 55 -0.22 -13.92 3.10
CA ALA A 55 -1.47 -14.41 3.65
C ALA A 55 -1.99 -13.50 4.77
N ASN A 56 -3.28 -13.66 5.09
CA ASN A 56 -3.97 -12.99 6.20
C ASN A 56 -4.09 -11.46 6.10
N ILE A 57 -3.76 -10.91 4.93
CA ILE A 57 -3.85 -9.51 4.58
C ILE A 57 -4.64 -9.39 3.27
N THR A 58 -5.58 -8.44 3.22
CA THR A 58 -6.25 -8.01 2.00
C THR A 58 -6.06 -6.50 1.81
N VAL A 59 -6.70 -5.91 0.80
CA VAL A 59 -6.60 -4.48 0.50
C VAL A 59 -7.96 -3.82 0.57
N GLY A 60 -8.03 -2.70 1.29
CA GLY A 60 -9.18 -1.81 1.31
C GLY A 60 -8.80 -0.40 0.85
N HIS A 61 -9.77 0.50 0.87
CA HIS A 61 -9.54 1.92 0.73
C HIS A 61 -9.19 2.53 2.09
N SER A 62 -8.12 3.31 2.17
CA SER A 62 -7.85 4.12 3.35
C SER A 62 -8.99 5.13 3.57
N ALA A 63 -9.33 5.40 4.83
CA ALA A 63 -10.41 6.32 5.16
C ALA A 63 -9.98 7.80 5.12
N HIS A 64 -9.23 8.20 4.09
CA HIS A 64 -8.88 9.60 3.82
C HIS A 64 -8.78 9.86 2.32
N VAL A 65 -8.85 11.14 1.97
CA VAL A 65 -8.54 11.62 0.62
C VAL A 65 -7.10 12.13 0.61
N ALA A 66 -6.28 11.60 -0.29
CA ALA A 66 -4.90 12.05 -0.45
C ALA A 66 -4.84 13.46 -1.07
N ALA A 67 -3.69 14.13 -0.96
CA ALA A 67 -3.50 15.50 -1.47
C ALA A 67 -3.80 15.67 -2.98
N ARG A 68 -3.73 14.58 -3.77
CA ARG A 68 -4.08 14.59 -5.20
C ARG A 68 -5.54 14.19 -5.47
N GLY A 69 -6.38 14.22 -4.45
CA GLY A 69 -7.83 14.00 -4.54
C GLY A 69 -8.30 12.55 -4.65
N TYR A 70 -7.40 11.57 -4.72
CA TYR A 70 -7.75 10.15 -4.79
C TYR A 70 -7.85 9.51 -3.39
N VAL A 71 -8.58 8.40 -3.29
CA VAL A 71 -8.65 7.57 -2.07
C VAL A 71 -7.63 6.44 -2.18
N PRO A 72 -6.55 6.44 -1.37
CA PRO A 72 -5.45 5.50 -1.52
C PRO A 72 -5.80 4.09 -1.01
N ALA A 73 -5.01 3.11 -1.41
CA ALA A 73 -5.07 1.74 -0.89
C ALA A 73 -4.54 1.68 0.54
N ALA A 74 -5.03 0.75 1.35
CA ALA A 74 -4.45 0.42 2.64
C ALA A 74 -4.60 -1.08 2.92
N PRO A 75 -3.60 -1.70 3.58
CA PRO A 75 -3.72 -3.10 3.96
C PRO A 75 -4.76 -3.28 5.06
N VAL A 76 -5.46 -4.41 4.99
CA VAL A 76 -6.44 -4.83 5.98
C VAL A 76 -6.01 -6.18 6.54
N HIS A 77 -5.79 -6.24 7.85
CA HIS A 77 -5.62 -7.50 8.53
C HIS A 77 -6.97 -8.20 8.66
N THR A 78 -7.06 -9.40 8.09
CA THR A 78 -8.30 -10.18 8.03
C THR A 78 -8.19 -11.54 8.71
N GLY A 79 -6.96 -12.05 8.93
CA GLY A 79 -6.74 -13.43 9.40
C GLY A 79 -7.07 -14.51 8.35
N HIS A 80 -7.42 -14.10 7.13
CA HIS A 80 -7.72 -14.97 5.99
C HIS A 80 -7.50 -14.21 4.67
N GLY A 81 -7.49 -14.92 3.54
CA GLY A 81 -7.23 -14.31 2.22
C GLY A 81 -5.75 -14.01 1.99
N SER A 82 -5.43 -13.38 0.86
CA SER A 82 -4.04 -13.04 0.52
C SER A 82 -3.92 -11.76 -0.30
N LEU A 83 -2.81 -11.06 -0.08
CA LEU A 83 -2.33 -9.91 -0.84
C LEU A 83 -1.29 -10.40 -1.85
N GLU A 84 -1.52 -10.16 -3.13
CA GLU A 84 -0.50 -10.23 -4.17
C GLU A 84 0.03 -8.82 -4.44
N ALA A 85 1.35 -8.63 -4.32
CA ALA A 85 1.98 -7.32 -4.35
C ALA A 85 3.40 -7.36 -4.91
N VAL A 86 4.02 -6.19 -4.97
CA VAL A 86 5.47 -6.04 -5.15
C VAL A 86 6.04 -5.58 -3.81
N ALA A 87 7.16 -6.16 -3.40
CA ALA A 87 7.94 -5.71 -2.27
C ALA A 87 9.29 -5.15 -2.72
N ALA A 88 9.83 -4.20 -1.96
CA ALA A 88 11.13 -3.59 -2.20
C ALA A 88 12.06 -3.91 -1.04
N TRP A 89 13.30 -4.31 -1.34
CA TRP A 89 14.36 -4.37 -0.35
C TRP A 89 14.96 -2.99 -0.17
N LEU A 90 14.78 -2.39 1.01
CA LEU A 90 15.20 -1.03 1.31
C LEU A 90 16.22 -0.99 2.44
N SER A 91 17.25 -0.17 2.28
CA SER A 91 18.20 0.14 3.36
C SER A 91 17.53 0.97 4.46
N PRO A 92 18.11 1.07 5.67
CA PRO A 92 17.56 1.92 6.74
C PRO A 92 17.27 3.36 6.28
N ARG A 93 18.22 3.98 5.57
CA ARG A 93 18.08 5.35 5.04
C ARG A 93 16.96 5.48 4.00
N GLN A 94 16.79 4.48 3.14
CA GLN A 94 15.67 4.47 2.18
C GLN A 94 14.33 4.28 2.88
N THR A 95 14.27 3.48 3.93
CA THR A 95 13.05 3.22 4.68
C THR A 95 12.63 4.45 5.48
N GLU A 96 13.58 5.14 6.13
CA GLU A 96 13.35 6.45 6.78
C GLU A 96 12.84 7.51 5.79
N ALA A 97 13.46 7.61 4.61
CA ALA A 97 13.00 8.54 3.59
C ALA A 97 11.60 8.18 3.07
N LEU A 98 11.28 6.89 2.95
CA LEU A 98 9.95 6.45 2.57
C LEU A 98 8.89 6.88 3.61
N ASP A 99 9.20 6.77 4.91
CA ASP A 99 8.31 7.23 6.00
C ASP A 99 7.94 8.71 5.85
N LEU A 100 8.91 9.56 5.53
CA LEU A 100 8.68 10.99 5.32
C LEU A 100 7.71 11.27 4.17
N THR A 101 7.62 10.37 3.18
CA THR A 101 6.66 10.49 2.08
C THR A 101 5.27 9.95 2.38
N GLU A 102 5.10 9.28 3.52
CA GLU A 102 3.88 8.56 3.91
C GLU A 102 3.26 9.12 5.21
N PRO A 103 3.00 10.43 5.35
CA PRO A 103 2.55 11.04 6.60
C PRO A 103 1.19 10.53 7.11
N ASN A 104 0.40 9.91 6.23
CA ASN A 104 -0.91 9.31 6.52
C ASN A 104 -0.84 7.81 6.86
N TYR A 105 0.36 7.25 6.95
CA TYR A 105 0.60 5.84 7.24
C TYR A 105 1.66 5.70 8.33
N ASP A 106 1.56 4.62 9.09
CA ASP A 106 2.61 4.16 9.98
C ASP A 106 3.29 2.95 9.37
N ARG A 107 4.62 2.94 9.36
CA ARG A 107 5.36 1.71 9.08
C ARG A 107 5.18 0.75 10.24
N ARG A 108 4.77 -0.48 9.93
CA ARG A 108 4.69 -1.58 10.90
C ARG A 108 5.48 -2.77 10.43
N THR A 109 6.25 -3.33 11.34
CA THR A 109 6.90 -4.62 11.19
C THR A 109 5.94 -5.72 11.58
N VAL A 110 5.86 -6.75 10.75
CA VAL A 110 5.05 -7.95 10.96
C VAL A 110 5.90 -9.19 10.67
N ASN A 111 5.49 -10.34 11.21
CA ASN A 111 6.24 -11.59 11.09
C ASN A 111 5.59 -12.55 10.08
N THR A 112 6.39 -13.46 9.51
CA THR A 112 5.92 -14.45 8.54
C THR A 112 5.23 -15.66 9.16
N HIS A 113 5.21 -15.78 10.48
CA HIS A 113 4.40 -16.78 11.19
C HIS A 113 2.91 -16.42 11.13
N ASP A 114 2.55 -15.18 11.51
CA ASP A 114 1.19 -14.66 11.47
C ASP A 114 0.76 -14.25 10.06
N HIS A 115 1.72 -13.85 9.22
CA HIS A 115 1.50 -13.42 7.84
C HIS A 115 2.42 -14.17 6.87
N PRO A 116 2.15 -15.46 6.59
CA PRO A 116 2.94 -16.26 5.66
C PRO A 116 3.24 -15.51 4.36
N LEU A 117 4.53 -15.41 4.04
CA LEU A 117 5.08 -14.65 2.91
C LEU A 117 5.73 -15.63 1.94
N ILE A 118 5.39 -15.50 0.66
CA ILE A 118 6.06 -16.18 -0.45
C ILE A 118 6.74 -15.12 -1.30
N LEU A 119 8.05 -15.28 -1.50
CA LEU A 119 8.84 -14.47 -2.44
C LEU A 119 8.83 -15.07 -3.84
N GLY A 120 8.67 -14.23 -4.85
CA GLY A 120 8.71 -14.62 -6.25
C GLY A 120 7.42 -15.29 -6.77
N GLU A 121 7.50 -15.78 -7.99
CA GLU A 121 6.41 -16.53 -8.63
C GLU A 121 6.31 -17.94 -8.02
N PRO A 122 5.17 -18.36 -7.46
CA PRO A 122 5.02 -19.65 -6.76
C PRO A 122 5.33 -20.90 -7.60
N ARG A 123 5.49 -20.73 -8.92
CA ARG A 123 5.66 -21.82 -9.91
C ARG A 123 7.10 -21.99 -10.39
N LEU A 124 8.04 -21.16 -9.93
CA LEU A 124 9.45 -21.27 -10.30
C LEU A 124 10.28 -21.86 -9.15
N PRO A 125 11.37 -22.61 -9.44
CA PRO A 125 12.30 -23.06 -8.42
C PRO A 125 12.80 -21.88 -7.57
N ALA A 126 12.97 -22.11 -6.27
CA ALA A 126 13.41 -21.12 -5.30
C ALA A 126 14.91 -20.81 -5.47
N ASP A 127 15.28 -20.20 -6.60
CA ASP A 127 16.62 -19.64 -6.83
C ASP A 127 16.73 -18.20 -6.28
N GLY A 128 15.80 -17.82 -5.38
CA GLY A 128 15.70 -16.50 -4.76
C GLY A 128 16.18 -16.47 -3.31
N PRO A 129 16.34 -15.28 -2.71
CA PRO A 129 16.69 -15.15 -1.30
C PRO A 129 15.67 -15.87 -0.41
N ALA A 130 16.13 -16.42 0.71
CA ALA A 130 15.23 -16.96 1.74
C ALA A 130 14.23 -15.88 2.17
N SER A 131 12.99 -16.29 2.44
CA SER A 131 11.98 -15.36 2.97
C SER A 131 12.44 -14.86 4.34
N PRO A 132 12.41 -13.55 4.60
CA PRO A 132 12.77 -13.03 5.91
C PRO A 132 11.74 -13.44 6.96
N ASP A 133 12.14 -13.50 8.23
CA ASP A 133 11.22 -13.77 9.35
C ASP A 133 10.24 -12.61 9.58
N GLU A 134 10.65 -11.40 9.21
CA GLU A 134 9.88 -10.17 9.35
C GLU A 134 9.94 -9.31 8.09
N PHE A 135 8.89 -8.53 7.87
CA PHE A 135 8.83 -7.52 6.82
C PHE A 135 8.02 -6.31 7.29
N ASP A 136 8.17 -5.20 6.58
CA ASP A 136 7.48 -3.96 6.90
C ASP A 136 6.33 -3.69 5.93
N ILE A 137 5.27 -3.09 6.44
CA ILE A 137 4.08 -2.65 5.69
C ILE A 137 3.60 -1.29 6.20
N TYR A 138 3.05 -0.46 5.32
CA TYR A 138 2.51 0.85 5.68
C TYR A 138 1.01 0.75 5.95
N VAL A 139 0.61 0.92 7.21
CA VAL A 139 -0.79 0.83 7.65
C VAL A 139 -1.38 2.23 7.79
N SER A 140 -2.62 2.43 7.37
CA SER A 140 -3.20 3.77 7.37
C SER A 140 -3.50 4.26 8.79
N ARG A 141 -3.09 5.49 9.11
CA ARG A 141 -3.45 6.22 10.33
C ARG A 141 -4.94 6.54 10.43
N HIS A 142 -5.61 6.60 9.28
CA HIS A 142 -7.03 6.90 9.18
C HIS A 142 -7.89 5.64 9.24
N GLY A 143 -7.28 4.45 9.33
CA GLY A 143 -8.00 3.19 9.14
C GLY A 143 -8.43 3.00 7.68
N VAL A 144 -9.45 2.17 7.49
CA VAL A 144 -10.04 1.88 6.18
C VAL A 144 -11.51 2.22 6.15
N LEU A 145 -12.00 2.52 4.94
CA LEU A 145 -13.42 2.72 4.69
C LEU A 145 -14.16 1.44 5.04
N ALA A 146 -15.20 1.56 5.84
CA ALA A 146 -16.08 0.45 6.22
C ALA A 146 -17.49 1.00 6.40
N ASP A 147 -18.49 0.18 6.03
CA ASP A 147 -19.88 0.50 6.35
C ASP A 147 -20.09 0.38 7.87
N PRO A 148 -20.64 1.40 8.55
CA PRO A 148 -20.84 1.37 9.99
C PRO A 148 -21.82 0.27 10.43
N SER A 149 -22.79 -0.08 9.59
CA SER A 149 -23.82 -1.09 9.86
C SER A 149 -23.31 -2.52 9.70
N ALA A 150 -22.48 -2.77 8.67
CA ALA A 150 -21.92 -4.10 8.41
C ALA A 150 -20.59 -4.34 9.16
N GLY A 151 -19.83 -3.27 9.42
CA GLY A 151 -18.51 -3.33 10.05
C GLY A 151 -17.38 -3.86 9.16
N THR A 152 -17.70 -4.41 7.98
CA THR A 152 -16.72 -4.96 7.04
C THR A 152 -16.03 -3.85 6.25
N PRO A 153 -14.69 -3.89 6.12
CA PRO A 153 -13.95 -2.99 5.22
C PRO A 153 -14.44 -3.05 3.78
N LEU A 154 -14.54 -1.89 3.14
CA LEU A 154 -14.83 -1.74 1.72
C LEU A 154 -13.68 -2.35 0.92
N PRO A 155 -13.92 -3.38 0.08
CA PRO A 155 -12.89 -3.95 -0.77
C PRO A 155 -12.26 -2.89 -1.68
N PHE A 156 -10.95 -2.99 -1.89
CA PHE A 156 -10.26 -2.07 -2.77
C PHE A 156 -10.71 -2.24 -4.23
N GLY A 157 -10.96 -1.12 -4.89
CA GLY A 157 -11.44 -1.09 -6.27
C GLY A 157 -11.09 0.22 -6.97
N SER A 158 -11.88 0.57 -7.99
CA SER A 158 -11.64 1.76 -8.78
C SER A 158 -11.98 3.05 -8.03
N GLN A 159 -11.35 4.16 -8.43
CA GLN A 159 -11.68 5.49 -7.89
C GLN A 159 -13.14 5.87 -8.13
N ALA A 160 -13.69 5.55 -9.31
CA ALA A 160 -15.12 5.75 -9.58
C ALA A 160 -16.02 4.96 -8.62
N GLY A 161 -15.64 3.72 -8.30
CA GLY A 161 -16.37 2.88 -7.35
C GLY A 161 -16.38 3.45 -5.93
N VAL A 162 -15.21 3.83 -5.41
CA VAL A 162 -15.11 4.39 -4.05
C VAL A 162 -15.74 5.78 -3.93
N PHE A 163 -15.64 6.64 -4.95
CA PHE A 163 -16.35 7.92 -4.94
C PHE A 163 -17.86 7.75 -5.00
N GLY A 164 -18.36 6.84 -5.84
CA GLY A 164 -19.78 6.50 -5.86
C GLY A 164 -20.28 5.91 -4.53
N TRP A 165 -19.44 5.14 -3.83
CA TRP A 165 -19.74 4.66 -2.48
C TRP A 165 -19.79 5.82 -1.47
N LEU A 166 -18.78 6.69 -1.45
CA LEU A 166 -18.73 7.85 -0.56
C LEU A 166 -19.89 8.82 -0.81
N ALA A 167 -20.25 9.08 -2.08
CA ALA A 167 -21.36 9.95 -2.44
C ALA A 167 -22.69 9.48 -1.84
N ARG A 168 -22.96 8.16 -1.83
CA ARG A 168 -24.17 7.59 -1.22
C ARG A 168 -24.22 7.73 0.30
N HIS A 169 -23.07 7.70 0.97
CA HIS A 169 -23.00 7.76 2.44
C HIS A 169 -22.89 9.18 2.98
N LEU A 170 -22.23 10.08 2.23
CA LEU A 170 -21.97 11.45 2.66
C LEU A 170 -22.96 12.46 2.07
N GLY A 171 -23.64 12.11 0.96
CA GLY A 171 -24.53 13.04 0.25
C GLY A 171 -23.81 14.26 -0.34
N ASP A 172 -22.49 14.17 -0.54
CA ASP A 172 -21.66 15.31 -0.94
C ASP A 172 -21.68 15.51 -2.47
N PRO A 173 -22.11 16.67 -2.98
CA PRO A 173 -22.14 16.95 -4.40
C PRO A 173 -20.75 16.90 -5.06
N ASP A 174 -19.67 17.15 -4.30
CA ASP A 174 -18.30 17.15 -4.83
C ASP A 174 -17.77 15.76 -5.20
N LEU A 175 -18.47 14.71 -4.80
CA LEU A 175 -18.14 13.31 -5.11
C LEU A 175 -18.82 12.79 -6.38
N HIS A 176 -19.59 13.63 -7.07
CA HIS A 176 -20.29 13.26 -8.30
C HIS A 176 -19.48 13.65 -9.55
N GLY A 177 -19.61 12.82 -10.58
CA GLY A 177 -18.91 12.98 -11.86
C GLY A 177 -17.95 11.82 -12.14
N SER A 178 -17.11 11.99 -13.14
CA SER A 178 -16.03 11.04 -13.42
C SER A 178 -14.97 11.07 -12.32
N ALA A 179 -14.24 9.96 -12.15
CA ALA A 179 -13.18 9.89 -11.15
C ALA A 179 -12.10 10.97 -11.35
N ALA A 180 -11.81 11.36 -12.60
CA ALA A 180 -10.83 12.40 -12.90
C ALA A 180 -11.32 13.78 -12.43
N GLU A 181 -12.59 14.12 -12.66
CA GLU A 181 -13.19 15.38 -12.22
C GLU A 181 -13.27 15.46 -10.69
N VAL A 182 -13.67 14.36 -10.04
CA VAL A 182 -13.71 14.28 -8.57
C VAL A 182 -12.30 14.43 -8.00
N CYS A 183 -11.31 13.69 -8.52
CA CYS A 183 -9.91 13.85 -8.09
C CYS A 183 -9.41 15.29 -8.28
N ALA A 184 -9.64 15.90 -9.45
CA ALA A 184 -9.22 17.26 -9.74
C ALA A 184 -9.85 18.26 -8.75
N ARG A 185 -11.14 18.08 -8.43
CA ARG A 185 -11.85 18.91 -7.47
C ARG A 185 -11.35 18.71 -6.04
N LEU A 186 -11.13 17.48 -5.63
CA LEU A 186 -10.64 17.16 -4.28
C LEU A 186 -9.16 17.53 -4.07
N ALA A 187 -8.41 17.70 -5.15
CA ALA A 187 -7.04 18.21 -5.12
C ALA A 187 -6.95 19.73 -4.91
N ILE A 188 -8.08 20.46 -5.00
CA ILE A 188 -8.15 21.87 -4.64
C ILE A 188 -8.05 22.00 -3.12
N ALA A 189 -7.37 23.05 -2.65
CA ALA A 189 -7.09 23.29 -1.24
C ALA A 189 -8.32 23.05 -0.35
N ASP A 190 -8.08 22.42 0.80
CA ASP A 190 -9.04 22.05 1.85
C ASP A 190 -10.12 21.02 1.51
N HIS A 191 -10.39 20.72 0.23
CA HIS A 191 -11.42 19.74 -0.14
C HIS A 191 -11.11 18.33 0.35
N ALA A 192 -9.87 17.85 0.15
CA ALA A 192 -9.43 16.55 0.65
C ALA A 192 -9.57 16.45 2.18
N THR A 193 -9.17 17.50 2.91
CA THR A 193 -9.28 17.59 4.37
C THR A 193 -10.75 17.59 4.80
N ARG A 194 -11.61 18.36 4.13
CA ARG A 194 -13.05 18.44 4.37
C ARG A 194 -13.71 17.07 4.21
N VAL A 195 -13.50 16.40 3.09
CA VAL A 195 -14.09 15.07 2.82
C VAL A 195 -13.54 14.02 3.79
N THR A 196 -12.25 14.07 4.13
CA THR A 196 -11.67 13.20 5.18
C THR A 196 -12.36 13.42 6.54
N GLY A 197 -12.66 14.68 6.88
CA GLY A 197 -13.43 15.03 8.08
C GLY A 197 -14.86 14.46 8.04
N LEU A 198 -15.54 14.52 6.89
CA LEU A 198 -16.88 13.94 6.71
C LEU A 198 -16.88 12.42 6.84
N ILE A 199 -15.89 11.73 6.26
CA ILE A 199 -15.71 10.27 6.40
C ILE A 199 -15.66 9.89 7.90
N ARG A 200 -14.85 10.64 8.67
CA ARG A 200 -14.71 10.40 10.11
C ARG A 200 -16.00 10.71 10.87
N ALA A 201 -16.65 11.85 10.59
CA ALA A 201 -17.87 12.27 11.27
C ALA A 201 -19.03 11.30 11.03
N ALA A 202 -19.11 10.72 9.83
CA ALA A 202 -20.11 9.72 9.47
C ALA A 202 -19.78 8.30 9.98
N GLY A 203 -18.67 8.11 10.70
CA GLY A 203 -18.29 6.80 11.24
C GLY A 203 -17.89 5.77 10.19
N LEU A 204 -17.48 6.23 9.00
CA LEU A 204 -17.13 5.37 7.86
C LEU A 204 -15.69 4.85 7.93
N SER A 205 -14.98 5.07 9.04
CA SER A 205 -13.61 4.63 9.26
C SER A 205 -13.58 3.53 10.32
N ARG A 206 -12.81 2.46 10.06
CA ARG A 206 -12.46 1.45 11.07
C ARG A 206 -10.97 1.15 11.08
N SER A 207 -10.48 0.77 12.26
CA SER A 207 -9.10 0.26 12.38
C SER A 207 -8.98 -1.03 11.56
N ALA A 208 -8.01 -1.05 10.65
CA ALA A 208 -7.71 -2.20 9.81
C ALA A 208 -6.67 -3.14 10.42
N TRP A 209 -6.09 -2.74 11.56
CA TRP A 209 -5.02 -3.44 12.25
C TRP A 209 -5.24 -3.44 13.76
N PRO A 210 -4.88 -4.51 14.48
CA PRO A 210 -4.95 -4.54 15.93
C PRO A 210 -4.11 -3.42 16.56
N VAL A 211 -4.65 -2.77 17.60
CA VAL A 211 -4.01 -1.65 18.30
C VAL A 211 -2.76 -2.10 19.10
N ASN A 212 -2.64 -3.41 19.40
CA ASN A 212 -1.64 -3.97 20.30
C ASN A 212 -0.64 -4.94 19.66
N ALA A 213 -0.28 -4.77 18.38
CA ALA A 213 0.93 -5.39 17.85
C ALA A 213 2.12 -4.42 18.03
N ARG A 214 2.45 -4.08 19.28
CA ARG A 214 3.76 -3.48 19.56
C ARG A 214 4.78 -4.62 19.52
N GLY A 215 5.45 -4.79 18.39
CA GLY A 215 6.76 -5.42 18.38
C GLY A 215 7.71 -4.53 19.19
N VAL A 216 7.74 -4.73 20.50
CA VAL A 216 8.84 -4.23 21.33
C VAL A 216 10.02 -5.10 20.98
N VAL A 217 10.97 -4.52 20.24
CA VAL A 217 12.31 -5.06 20.12
C VAL A 217 12.91 -5.04 21.53
N ALA A 218 13.15 -6.22 22.09
CA ALA A 218 14.11 -6.40 23.18
C ALA A 218 15.50 -6.61 22.56
#